data_AF-A0A924YW31-F1
#
_entry.id   AF-A0A924YW31-F1
#
_cell.length_a   1.000
_cell.length_b   1.000
_cell.length_c   1.000
_cell.angle_alpha   90.00
_cell.angle_beta   90.00
_cell.angle_gamma   90.00
#
_symmetry.space_group_name_H-M   'P 1'
#
loop_
_entity.id
_entity.type
_entity.pdbx_description
1 polymer ?
#
loop_
_entity_poly.entity_id
_entity_poly.type
_entity_poly.pdbx_seq_one_letter_code
_entity_poly.pdbx_strand_id
1 'polypeptide(L)'
;MLTQRFWRLALVLVIFSAMPASAADSPRPPNIIFILADDLGIPAIGCYGGAYKTPHLDALAASGTRFENCFAAPLCAPSRALLMTGRYAFRTGVIDNGHGAQATPDKDGCVALLLKQAGYATAVAGKWRQLSHFSSKADGAKWGFDEFLIWGAGQPDDEGDAKPKKKKKSADGGGKAKP
;
A
#
# COMPACT_ATOMS: atom_id res chain seq x y z
N MET A 1 -66.89 -8.07 33.82
CA MET A 1 -66.44 -7.21 32.69
C MET A 1 -65.07 -6.53 32.91
N LEU A 2 -64.47 -6.54 34.11
CA LEU A 2 -63.16 -5.89 34.36
C LEU A 2 -61.93 -6.71 33.93
N THR A 3 -62.02 -8.04 33.80
CA THR A 3 -60.89 -8.93 33.47
C THR A 3 -60.48 -8.92 31.99
N GLN A 4 -61.37 -8.47 31.10
CA GLN A 4 -61.13 -8.39 29.65
C GLN A 4 -60.27 -7.18 29.22
N ARG A 5 -60.08 -6.19 30.11
CA ARG A 5 -59.33 -4.96 29.83
C ARG A 5 -57.82 -5.12 30.03
N PHE A 6 -57.41 -5.97 30.97
CA PHE A 6 -55.98 -6.22 31.26
C PHE A 6 -55.28 -7.02 30.15
N TRP A 7 -55.99 -7.92 29.48
CA TRP A 7 -55.41 -8.71 28.39
C TRP A 7 -55.15 -7.89 27.13
N ARG A 8 -55.99 -6.88 26.84
CA ARG A 8 -55.79 -5.98 25.70
C ARG A 8 -54.58 -5.07 25.86
N LEU A 9 -54.30 -4.62 27.09
CA LEU A 9 -53.10 -3.84 27.42
C LEU A 9 -51.81 -4.67 27.36
N ALA A 10 -51.86 -5.92 27.82
CA ALA A 10 -50.73 -6.84 27.72
C ALA A 10 -50.41 -7.20 26.25
N LEU A 11 -51.43 -7.38 25.40
CA LEU A 11 -51.25 -7.70 23.98
C LEU A 11 -50.62 -6.52 23.20
N VAL A 12 -50.99 -5.27 23.53
CA VAL A 12 -50.42 -4.07 22.90
C VAL A 12 -48.95 -3.86 23.29
N LEU A 13 -48.57 -4.16 24.53
CA LEU A 13 -47.18 -4.11 24.99
C LEU A 13 -46.28 -5.17 24.33
N VAL A 14 -46.81 -6.38 24.08
CA VAL A 14 -46.07 -7.44 23.38
C VAL A 14 -45.86 -7.11 21.90
N ILE A 15 -46.83 -6.47 21.25
CA ILE A 15 -46.71 -6.06 19.83
C ILE A 15 -45.69 -4.92 19.67
N PHE A 16 -45.58 -4.00 20.64
CA PHE A 16 -44.60 -2.91 20.59
C PHE A 16 -43.15 -3.39 20.81
N SER A 17 -42.95 -4.47 21.57
CA SER A 17 -41.63 -5.09 21.77
C SER A 17 -41.18 -5.96 20.58
N ALA A 18 -42.06 -6.24 19.62
CA ALA A 18 -41.78 -7.06 18.44
C ALA A 18 -41.57 -6.24 17.16
N MET A 19 -41.53 -4.90 17.24
CA MET A 19 -41.06 -4.10 16.12
C MET A 19 -39.58 -4.42 15.88
N PRO A 20 -39.20 -5.00 14.74
CA PRO A 20 -37.80 -5.15 14.40
C PRO A 20 -37.22 -3.74 14.37
N ALA A 21 -36.31 -3.44 15.30
CA ALA A 21 -35.46 -2.27 15.18
C ALA A 21 -34.84 -2.37 13.78
N SER A 22 -35.21 -1.44 12.89
CA SER A 22 -34.59 -1.34 11.59
C SER A 22 -33.10 -1.28 11.85
N ALA A 23 -32.37 -2.34 11.51
CA ALA A 23 -30.92 -2.34 11.60
C ALA A 23 -30.49 -1.17 10.75
N ALA A 24 -30.09 -0.07 11.39
CA ALA A 24 -29.50 1.03 10.67
C ALA A 24 -28.29 0.41 9.97
N ASP A 25 -28.32 0.42 8.62
CA ASP A 25 -27.22 -0.05 7.81
C ASP A 25 -25.98 0.63 8.37
N SER A 26 -25.10 -0.14 9.00
CA SER A 26 -23.90 0.42 9.61
C SER A 26 -23.18 1.18 8.50
N PRO A 27 -22.80 2.46 8.71
CA PRO A 27 -22.23 3.27 7.65
C PRO A 27 -21.08 2.50 7.00
N ARG A 28 -21.20 2.24 5.70
CA ARG A 28 -20.14 1.53 4.99
C ARG A 28 -18.85 2.32 5.14
N PRO A 29 -17.71 1.67 5.42
CA PRO A 29 -16.43 2.35 5.47
C PRO A 29 -16.17 3.06 4.13
N PRO A 30 -15.49 4.22 4.13
CA PRO A 30 -15.17 4.94 2.90
C PRO A 30 -14.20 4.14 2.03
N ASN A 31 -14.21 4.37 0.72
CA ASN A 31 -13.15 3.84 -0.15
C ASN A 31 -11.86 4.66 0.05
N ILE A 32 -10.74 3.98 0.25
CA ILE A 32 -9.43 4.62 0.42
C ILE A 32 -8.64 4.43 -0.87
N ILE A 33 -8.33 5.54 -1.55
CA ILE A 33 -7.50 5.56 -2.75
C ILE A 33 -6.25 6.37 -2.43
N PHE A 34 -5.09 5.72 -2.48
CA PHE A 34 -3.80 6.37 -2.29
C PHE A 34 -3.04 6.45 -3.61
N ILE A 35 -2.71 7.67 -4.05
CA ILE A 35 -1.99 7.92 -5.30
C ILE A 35 -0.58 8.43 -4.96
N LEU A 36 0.44 7.66 -5.35
CA LEU A 36 1.84 8.04 -5.16
C LEU A 36 2.51 8.33 -6.50
N ALA A 37 2.83 9.60 -6.74
CA ALA A 37 3.67 9.99 -7.86
C ALA A 37 5.15 9.69 -7.55
N ASP A 38 5.92 9.36 -8.59
CA ASP A 38 7.36 9.04 -8.50
C ASP A 38 8.15 10.23 -9.05
N ASP A 39 9.17 10.68 -8.30
CA ASP A 39 10.04 11.82 -8.63
C ASP A 39 9.31 13.13 -8.98
N LEU A 40 8.16 13.38 -8.33
CA LEU A 40 7.36 14.60 -8.52
C LEU A 40 7.75 15.69 -7.51
N GLY A 41 8.39 16.75 -8.00
CA GLY A 41 8.73 17.92 -7.20
C GLY A 41 7.60 18.95 -7.11
N ILE A 42 7.54 19.69 -5.99
CA ILE A 42 6.58 20.80 -5.77
C ILE A 42 6.53 21.82 -6.91
N PRO A 43 7.67 22.26 -7.52
CA PRO A 43 7.63 23.24 -8.61
C PRO A 43 6.89 22.76 -9.88
N ALA A 44 6.54 21.47 -9.95
CA ALA A 44 5.78 20.92 -11.05
C ALA A 44 4.25 21.12 -10.93
N ILE A 45 3.74 21.49 -9.76
CA ILE A 45 2.30 21.45 -9.45
C ILE A 45 1.71 22.85 -9.40
N GLY A 46 0.69 23.10 -10.23
CA GLY A 46 0.04 24.41 -10.36
C GLY A 46 -0.52 24.94 -9.04
N CYS A 47 -1.18 24.09 -8.25
CA CYS A 47 -1.69 24.49 -6.93
C CYS A 47 -0.59 24.81 -5.91
N TYR A 48 0.68 24.57 -6.18
CA TYR A 48 1.82 25.05 -5.36
C TYR A 48 2.61 26.18 -6.05
N GLY A 49 2.06 26.80 -7.10
CA GLY A 49 2.71 27.86 -7.87
C GLY A 49 3.63 27.34 -8.99
N GLY A 50 3.53 26.05 -9.34
CA GLY A 50 4.30 25.43 -10.40
C GLY A 50 3.90 25.89 -11.81
N ALA A 51 4.81 25.68 -12.78
CA ALA A 51 4.66 26.18 -14.15
C ALA A 51 3.81 25.29 -15.07
N TYR A 52 3.55 24.03 -14.68
CA TYR A 52 2.81 23.09 -15.52
C TYR A 52 1.31 23.13 -15.24
N LYS A 53 0.52 22.79 -16.27
CA LYS A 53 -0.94 22.70 -16.15
C LYS A 53 -1.31 21.39 -15.46
N THR A 54 -1.82 21.47 -14.23
CA THR A 54 -2.25 20.30 -13.43
C THR A 54 -3.72 20.39 -13.01
N PRO A 55 -4.67 20.61 -13.94
CA PRO A 55 -6.04 21.02 -13.61
C PRO A 55 -6.78 20.06 -12.68
N HIS A 56 -6.53 18.75 -12.78
CA HIS A 56 -7.16 17.76 -11.90
C HIS A 56 -6.59 17.77 -10.48
N LEU A 57 -5.27 18.00 -10.33
CA LEU A 57 -4.65 18.13 -9.01
C LEU A 57 -5.05 19.47 -8.36
N ASP A 58 -5.16 20.52 -9.17
CA ASP A 58 -5.56 21.84 -8.71
C ASP A 58 -7.01 21.83 -8.22
N ALA A 59 -7.91 21.18 -8.96
CA ALA A 59 -9.30 20.98 -8.54
C ALA A 59 -9.38 20.16 -7.24
N LEU A 60 -8.63 19.06 -7.14
CA LEU A 60 -8.60 18.21 -5.94
C LEU A 60 -8.11 18.99 -4.71
N ALA A 61 -7.07 19.81 -4.86
CA ALA A 61 -6.54 20.65 -3.80
C ALA A 61 -7.54 21.75 -3.39
N ALA A 62 -8.29 22.33 -4.34
CA ALA A 62 -9.28 23.36 -4.06
C ALA A 62 -10.53 22.84 -3.34
N SER A 63 -10.96 21.60 -3.63
CA SER A 63 -12.11 20.96 -2.99
C SER A 63 -11.76 20.16 -1.73
N GLY A 64 -10.48 20.06 -1.39
CA GLY A 64 -9.98 19.20 -0.32
C GLY A 64 -8.96 19.89 0.57
N THR A 65 -8.10 19.09 1.19
CA THR A 65 -7.01 19.60 2.03
C THR A 65 -5.69 19.56 1.25
N ARG A 66 -5.05 20.72 1.11
CA ARG A 66 -3.68 20.87 0.61
C ARG A 66 -2.72 21.03 1.79
N PHE A 67 -1.60 20.30 1.77
CA PHE A 67 -0.59 20.38 2.83
C PHE A 67 0.58 21.27 2.40
N GLU A 68 0.85 22.34 3.14
CA GLU A 68 2.07 23.15 2.94
C GLU A 68 3.34 22.44 3.42
N ASN A 69 3.18 21.49 4.34
CA ASN A 69 4.28 20.73 4.94
C ASN A 69 3.95 19.24 4.91
N CYS A 70 4.57 18.51 3.98
CA CYS A 70 4.48 17.07 3.84
C CYS A 70 5.87 16.53 3.47
N PHE A 71 6.35 15.52 4.20
CA PHE A 71 7.74 15.07 4.11
C PHE A 71 7.82 13.60 3.69
N ALA A 72 8.86 13.30 2.93
CA ALA A 72 9.22 11.95 2.52
C ALA A 72 10.74 11.76 2.71
N ALA A 73 11.21 10.52 2.65
CA ALA A 73 12.65 10.28 2.50
C ALA A 73 13.11 10.71 1.10
N PRO A 74 14.39 11.04 0.91
CA PRO A 74 14.88 11.53 -0.38
C PRO A 74 15.04 10.44 -1.46
N LEU A 75 14.69 9.18 -1.15
CA LEU A 75 14.86 8.03 -2.04
C LEU A 75 13.59 7.18 -2.11
N CYS A 76 13.38 6.50 -3.25
CA CYS A 76 12.17 5.72 -3.54
C CYS A 76 11.90 4.62 -2.50
N ALA A 77 12.86 3.72 -2.25
CA ALA A 77 12.63 2.57 -1.38
C ALA A 77 12.42 2.98 0.09
N PRO A 78 13.23 3.90 0.67
CA PRO A 78 12.98 4.40 2.02
C PRO A 78 11.62 5.09 2.15
N SER A 79 11.20 5.91 1.17
CA SER A 79 9.88 6.58 1.20
C SER A 79 8.72 5.60 1.11
N ARG A 80 8.83 4.59 0.25
CA ARG A 80 7.80 3.53 0.13
C ARG A 80 7.75 2.66 1.38
N ALA A 81 8.90 2.34 1.99
CA ALA A 81 8.93 1.59 3.23
C ALA A 81 8.31 2.38 4.39
N LEU A 82 8.63 3.67 4.54
CA LEU A 82 8.00 4.58 5.49
C LEU A 82 6.48 4.59 5.32
N LEU A 83 6.00 4.77 4.09
CA LEU A 83 4.58 4.83 3.76
C LEU A 83 3.87 3.51 4.10
N MET A 84 4.42 2.37 3.68
CA MET A 84 3.75 1.08 3.83
C MET A 84 3.77 0.58 5.27
N THR A 85 4.86 0.81 6.01
CA THR A 85 5.05 0.25 7.36
C THR A 85 4.70 1.23 8.47
N GLY A 86 4.70 2.54 8.20
CA GLY A 86 4.63 3.60 9.22
C GLY A 86 5.87 3.68 10.11
N ARG A 87 7.00 3.08 9.70
CA ARG A 87 8.21 2.94 10.53
C ARG A 87 9.42 3.59 9.87
N TYR A 88 10.16 4.38 10.65
CA TYR A 88 11.41 5.00 10.21
C TYR A 88 12.46 4.01 9.72
N ALA A 89 13.31 4.46 8.78
CA ALA A 89 14.35 3.67 8.14
C ALA A 89 15.30 2.96 9.13
N PHE A 90 15.62 3.57 10.28
CA PHE A 90 16.45 2.92 11.30
C PHE A 90 15.81 1.69 11.95
N ARG A 91 14.48 1.53 11.84
CA ARG A 91 13.74 0.37 12.34
C ARG A 91 13.59 -0.73 11.28
N THR A 92 13.35 -0.34 10.03
CA THR A 92 13.14 -1.28 8.92
C THR A 92 14.45 -1.73 8.28
N GLY A 93 15.48 -0.88 8.34
CA GLY A 93 16.77 -1.03 7.68
C GLY A 93 16.81 -0.47 6.24
N VAL A 94 15.68 0.00 5.70
CA VAL A 94 15.60 0.52 4.33
C VAL A 94 16.19 1.93 4.25
N ILE A 95 17.51 2.02 4.08
CA ILE A 95 18.27 3.29 4.08
C ILE A 95 18.58 3.83 2.67
N ASP A 96 18.50 2.99 1.64
CA ASP A 96 18.66 3.39 0.23
C ASP A 96 17.81 2.51 -0.71
N ASN A 97 17.92 2.73 -2.02
CA ASN A 97 17.14 2.03 -3.04
C ASN A 97 17.53 0.55 -3.24
N GLY A 98 18.68 0.10 -2.75
CA GLY A 98 19.12 -1.30 -2.78
C GLY A 98 18.65 -2.11 -1.58
N HIS A 99 18.22 -1.45 -0.51
CA HIS A 99 17.85 -2.09 0.76
C HIS A 99 16.35 -2.28 0.99
N GLY A 100 15.48 -2.05 0.02
CA GLY A 100 14.03 -2.10 0.26
C GLY A 100 13.49 -3.48 0.68
N ALA A 101 14.16 -4.57 0.32
CA ALA A 101 13.85 -5.92 0.80
C ALA A 101 14.09 -6.13 2.31
N GLN A 102 14.68 -5.16 3.02
CA GLN A 102 14.84 -5.24 4.47
C GLN A 102 13.53 -4.98 5.24
N ALA A 103 12.57 -4.26 4.64
CA ALA A 103 11.24 -4.13 5.21
C ALA A 103 10.40 -5.37 4.84
N THR A 104 9.82 -6.03 5.83
CA THR A 104 8.93 -7.18 5.60
C THR A 104 7.63 -7.02 6.38
N PRO A 105 6.49 -7.52 5.86
CA PRO A 105 5.22 -7.39 6.56
C PRO A 105 5.20 -8.10 7.92
N ASP A 106 5.88 -9.24 8.03
CA ASP A 106 5.95 -10.01 9.29
C ASP A 106 6.70 -9.27 10.40
N LYS A 107 7.73 -8.48 10.04
CA LYS A 107 8.60 -7.76 10.99
C LYS A 107 8.09 -6.34 11.24
N ASP A 108 7.69 -5.64 10.18
CA ASP A 108 7.44 -4.20 10.18
C ASP A 108 5.96 -3.84 9.99
N GLY A 109 5.11 -4.82 9.67
CA GLY A 109 3.71 -4.60 9.31
C GLY A 109 3.54 -3.99 7.92
N CYS A 110 2.28 -3.78 7.54
CA CYS A 110 1.91 -3.14 6.30
C CYS A 110 0.52 -2.50 6.44
N VAL A 111 0.34 -1.26 5.98
CA VAL A 111 -0.98 -0.59 6.03
C VAL A 111 -2.06 -1.37 5.30
N ALA A 112 -1.71 -2.06 4.21
CA ALA A 112 -2.66 -2.90 3.47
C ALA A 112 -3.12 -4.12 4.29
N LEU A 113 -2.25 -4.71 5.13
CA LEU A 113 -2.66 -5.76 6.07
C LEU A 113 -3.69 -5.23 7.09
N LEU A 114 -3.48 -4.03 7.62
CA LEU A 114 -4.41 -3.41 8.56
C LEU A 114 -5.77 -3.12 7.91
N LEU A 115 -5.77 -2.60 6.68
CA LEU A 115 -7.00 -2.36 5.93
C LEU A 115 -7.74 -3.67 5.63
N LYS A 116 -7.00 -4.72 5.25
CA LYS A 116 -7.58 -6.05 5.03
C LYS A 116 -8.20 -6.63 6.29
N GLN A 117 -7.54 -6.49 7.45
CA GLN A 117 -8.12 -6.87 8.75
C GLN A 117 -9.39 -6.10 9.09
N ALA A 118 -9.49 -4.84 8.65
CA ALA A 118 -10.69 -4.01 8.78
C ALA A 118 -11.79 -4.32 7.76
N GLY A 119 -11.63 -5.36 6.92
CA GLY A 119 -12.64 -5.82 5.96
C GLY A 119 -12.60 -5.11 4.60
N TYR A 120 -11.52 -4.39 4.28
CA TYR A 120 -11.36 -3.78 2.97
C TYR A 120 -10.90 -4.80 1.93
N ALA A 121 -11.43 -4.69 0.71
CA ALA A 121 -10.77 -5.25 -0.46
C ALA A 121 -9.52 -4.40 -0.80
N THR A 122 -8.41 -5.06 -1.10
CA THR A 122 -7.11 -4.40 -1.23
C THR A 122 -6.48 -4.66 -2.59
N ALA A 123 -5.98 -3.61 -3.23
CA ALA A 123 -5.27 -3.73 -4.50
C ALA A 123 -4.11 -2.74 -4.59
N VAL A 124 -3.08 -3.10 -5.35
CA VAL A 124 -1.96 -2.20 -5.68
C VAL A 124 -1.61 -2.26 -7.15
N ALA A 125 -1.41 -1.10 -7.76
CA ALA A 125 -0.93 -1.00 -9.13
C ALA A 125 0.25 -0.02 -9.19
N GLY A 126 1.24 -0.31 -10.03
CA GLY A 126 2.38 0.57 -10.24
C GLY A 126 3.72 0.04 -9.77
N LYS A 127 4.59 0.99 -9.40
CA LYS A 127 5.97 0.73 -9.01
C LYS A 127 6.04 0.08 -7.63
N TRP A 128 6.52 -1.17 -7.56
CA TRP A 128 6.60 -1.92 -6.30
C TRP A 128 7.95 -2.60 -6.04
N ARG A 129 8.67 -3.03 -7.08
CA ARG A 129 9.83 -3.95 -6.97
C ARG A 129 10.98 -3.48 -6.06
N GLN A 130 11.00 -2.22 -5.62
CA GLN A 130 11.95 -1.74 -4.62
C GLN A 130 11.74 -2.36 -3.24
N LEU A 131 10.50 -2.71 -2.84
CA LEU A 131 10.22 -3.32 -1.54
C LEU A 131 10.31 -4.85 -1.59
N SER A 132 9.61 -5.45 -2.55
CA SER A 132 9.60 -6.91 -2.72
C SER A 132 9.17 -7.28 -4.13
N HIS A 133 9.30 -8.56 -4.46
CA HIS A 133 8.85 -9.11 -5.73
C HIS A 133 7.57 -9.92 -5.54
N PHE A 134 6.49 -9.56 -6.25
CA PHE A 134 5.30 -10.40 -6.34
C PHE A 134 5.36 -11.23 -7.62
N SER A 135 5.58 -12.53 -7.47
CA SER A 135 5.49 -13.49 -8.57
C SER A 135 4.21 -14.32 -8.51
N SER A 136 3.45 -14.23 -7.41
CA SER A 136 2.20 -14.94 -7.19
C SER A 136 1.21 -14.13 -6.34
N LYS A 137 -0.08 -14.51 -6.36
CA LYS A 137 -1.09 -13.97 -5.43
C LYS A 137 -0.70 -14.16 -3.96
N ALA A 138 0.01 -15.24 -3.64
CA ALA A 138 0.48 -15.49 -2.28
C ALA A 138 1.49 -14.42 -1.82
N ASP A 139 2.33 -13.90 -2.71
CA ASP A 139 3.30 -12.85 -2.36
C ASP A 139 2.64 -11.50 -2.12
N GLY A 140 1.66 -11.14 -2.95
CA GLY A 140 0.81 -9.96 -2.71
C GLY A 140 0.04 -10.07 -1.39
N ALA A 141 -0.51 -11.26 -1.11
CA ALA A 141 -1.25 -11.53 0.12
C ALA A 141 -0.41 -11.37 1.39
N LYS A 142 0.89 -11.72 1.37
CA LYS A 142 1.82 -11.46 2.49
C LYS A 142 1.90 -9.98 2.84
N TRP A 143 1.80 -9.10 1.84
CA TRP A 143 1.77 -7.65 2.04
C TRP A 143 0.37 -7.09 2.26
N GLY A 144 -0.66 -7.95 2.26
CA GLY A 144 -2.05 -7.54 2.48
C GLY A 144 -2.75 -7.02 1.24
N PHE A 145 -2.31 -7.39 0.04
CA PHE A 145 -3.01 -7.08 -1.22
C PHE A 145 -3.70 -8.32 -1.79
N ASP A 146 -4.98 -8.19 -2.16
CA ASP A 146 -5.76 -9.25 -2.81
C ASP A 146 -5.48 -9.32 -4.32
N GLU A 147 -5.32 -8.15 -4.95
CA GLU A 147 -5.03 -8.00 -6.37
C GLU A 147 -3.83 -7.08 -6.60
N PHE A 148 -3.06 -7.32 -7.67
CA PHE A 148 -1.95 -6.43 -8.02
C PHE A 148 -1.66 -6.37 -9.52
N LEU A 149 -1.12 -5.23 -9.96
CA LEU A 149 -0.55 -5.01 -11.29
C LEU A 149 0.74 -4.18 -11.16
N ILE A 150 1.91 -4.84 -11.07
CA ILE A 150 3.15 -4.17 -10.66
C ILE A 150 4.23 -4.14 -11.74
N TRP A 151 5.01 -3.05 -11.77
CA TRP A 151 6.20 -2.87 -12.62
C TRP A 151 7.34 -2.17 -11.85
N GLY A 152 8.49 -1.94 -12.50
CA GLY A 152 9.60 -1.14 -11.95
C GLY A 152 10.98 -1.83 -11.93
N ALA A 153 12.04 -1.01 -11.95
CA ALA A 153 13.43 -1.34 -12.29
C ALA A 153 14.03 -2.54 -11.53
N GLY A 154 14.72 -3.42 -12.27
CA GLY A 154 15.42 -4.60 -11.74
C GLY A 154 15.21 -5.92 -12.49
N GLN A 155 14.59 -5.93 -13.67
CA GLN A 155 14.73 -7.05 -14.61
C GLN A 155 15.47 -6.62 -15.88
N PRO A 156 16.29 -7.50 -16.47
CA PRO A 156 16.39 -7.56 -17.92
C PRO A 156 14.98 -7.91 -18.42
N ASP A 157 14.36 -6.92 -19.05
CA ASP A 157 13.42 -7.02 -20.16
C ASP A 157 13.35 -8.44 -20.71
N ASP A 158 12.21 -9.09 -20.48
CA ASP A 158 11.65 -10.23 -21.20
C ASP A 158 12.58 -11.45 -21.41
N GLU A 159 12.01 -12.66 -21.51
CA GLU A 159 12.79 -13.87 -21.84
C GLU A 159 13.29 -13.88 -23.30
N GLY A 160 13.76 -12.75 -23.83
CA GLY A 160 14.24 -12.57 -25.20
C GLY A 160 15.71 -12.15 -25.31
N ASP A 161 16.26 -11.37 -24.37
CA ASP A 161 17.57 -10.72 -24.54
C ASP A 161 18.57 -10.97 -23.41
N ALA A 162 18.61 -12.21 -22.90
CA ALA A 162 19.66 -12.64 -21.99
C ALA A 162 21.03 -12.61 -22.70
N LYS A 163 21.75 -11.48 -22.63
CA LYS A 163 23.16 -11.41 -23.04
C LYS A 163 23.96 -12.44 -22.23
N PRO A 164 24.75 -13.31 -22.87
CA PRO A 164 25.41 -14.41 -22.19
C PRO A 164 26.39 -13.87 -21.14
N LYS A 165 26.23 -14.34 -19.90
CA LYS A 165 27.16 -14.07 -18.80
C LYS A 165 28.56 -14.52 -19.22
N LYS A 166 29.51 -13.58 -19.35
CA LYS A 166 30.94 -13.90 -19.55
C LYS A 166 31.41 -14.77 -18.37
N LYS A 167 31.75 -16.03 -18.66
CA LYS A 167 32.43 -16.92 -17.71
C LYS A 167 33.71 -16.24 -17.25
N LYS A 168 33.86 -15.99 -15.94
CA LYS A 168 35.16 -15.68 -15.32
C LYS A 168 36.07 -16.89 -15.60
N LYS A 169 37.11 -16.71 -16.44
CA LYS A 169 38.20 -17.68 -16.54
C LYS A 169 38.94 -17.67 -15.21
N SER A 170 38.92 -18.81 -14.52
CA SER A 170 39.79 -19.08 -13.39
C SER A 170 41.22 -19.09 -13.90
N ALA A 171 42.06 -18.18 -13.42
CA ALA A 171 43.50 -18.23 -13.65
C ALA A 171 44.10 -19.14 -12.57
N ASP A 172 44.21 -20.42 -12.90
CA ASP A 172 45.13 -21.34 -12.24
C ASP A 172 46.40 -21.40 -13.07
N GLY A 173 47.57 -21.37 -12.42
CA GLY A 173 48.87 -21.47 -13.09
C GLY A 173 49.92 -20.48 -12.60
N GLY A 174 50.39 -20.65 -11.36
CA GLY A 174 51.64 -20.05 -10.87
C GLY A 174 52.60 -21.16 -10.46
N GLY A 175 53.54 -21.49 -11.35
CA GLY A 175 54.43 -22.65 -11.27
C GLY A 175 55.38 -22.66 -10.07
N LYS A 176 55.69 -23.88 -9.63
CA LYS A 176 56.74 -24.19 -8.66
C LYS A 176 58.11 -23.88 -9.25
N ALA A 177 58.89 -23.05 -8.55
CA ALA A 177 60.33 -22.90 -8.76
C ALA A 177 61.09 -23.79 -7.77
N LYS A 178 62.06 -24.57 -8.28
CA LYS A 178 63.32 -24.98 -7.61
C LYS A 178 64.08 -26.02 -8.44
N PRO A 179 65.40 -26.16 -8.25
CA PRO A 179 66.42 -25.18 -7.90
C PRO A 179 67.27 -24.77 -9.11
#